data_AF-A0A1Q3D2E8-F1
#
_entry.id   AF-A0A1Q3D2E8-F1
#
_cell.length_a   1.000
_cell.length_b   1.000
_cell.length_c   1.000
_cell.angle_alpha   90.00
_cell.angle_beta   90.00
_cell.angle_gamma   90.00
#
_symmetry.space_group_name_H-M   'P 1'
#
loop_
_entity.id
_entity.type
_entity.pdbx_description
1 polymer ?
#
loop_
_entity_poly.entity_id
_entity_poly.type
_entity_poly.pdbx_seq_one_letter_code
_entity_poly.pdbx_strand_id
1 'polypeptide(L)'
;YVSGTVHEFNGGILPLYIASQNLNKKAVFVILEYHDWWIMKYGDILSQLAGHPILDFSGERRIHCFRASLIFETCWHGQCLLASNRSFFEAKEREARETLSLATSLGAPLHIAKVVQQGEIKKHKLVVLFPNGSRALTNEDSLVRMAGEIGFRVEVPRPGRTSELAKIYRALNSSDVMIVAHGAAMTHLFLRPSSVFIQVIP
;
A
#
# COMPACT_ATOMS: atom_id res chain seq x y z
N TYR A 1 -6.56 11.02 -5.83
CA TYR A 1 -5.53 9.96 -5.95
C TYR A 1 -5.06 9.41 -4.61
N VAL A 2 -4.69 10.22 -3.61
CA VAL A 2 -4.31 9.72 -2.26
C VAL A 2 -5.41 8.89 -1.58
N SER A 3 -6.66 9.40 -1.62
CA SER A 3 -7.85 8.61 -1.24
C SER A 3 -7.99 7.33 -2.09
N GLY A 4 -7.54 7.34 -3.34
CA GLY A 4 -7.52 6.19 -4.25
C GLY A 4 -6.55 5.10 -3.80
N THR A 5 -5.32 5.41 -3.39
CA THR A 5 -4.36 4.39 -2.90
C THR A 5 -4.89 3.69 -1.65
N VAL A 6 -5.50 4.44 -0.74
CA VAL A 6 -6.16 3.87 0.44
C VAL A 6 -7.36 3.02 0.05
N HIS A 7 -8.18 3.49 -0.88
CA HIS A 7 -9.36 2.79 -1.36
C HIS A 7 -8.98 1.48 -2.06
N GLU A 8 -7.95 1.50 -2.90
CA GLU A 8 -7.39 0.32 -3.58
C GLU A 8 -6.91 -0.72 -2.56
N PHE A 9 -6.31 -0.27 -1.46
CA PHE A 9 -5.86 -1.16 -0.41
C PHE A 9 -7.04 -1.79 0.36
N ASN A 10 -7.92 -0.97 0.93
CA ASN A 10 -9.01 -1.43 1.78
C ASN A 10 -10.12 -2.15 1.00
N GLY A 11 -10.40 -1.71 -0.23
CA GLY A 11 -11.46 -2.26 -1.07
C GLY A 11 -11.01 -3.45 -1.94
N GLY A 12 -9.70 -3.62 -2.17
CA GLY A 12 -9.15 -4.65 -3.05
C GLY A 12 -8.12 -5.57 -2.37
N ILE A 13 -6.97 -5.02 -1.96
CA ILE A 13 -5.82 -5.81 -1.49
C ILE A 13 -6.09 -6.51 -0.15
N LEU A 14 -6.67 -5.82 0.84
CA LEU A 14 -6.89 -6.37 2.17
C LEU A 14 -7.91 -7.53 2.17
N PRO A 15 -9.08 -7.44 1.50
CA PRO A 15 -9.98 -8.57 1.35
C PRO A 15 -9.32 -9.76 0.66
N LEU A 16 -8.51 -9.51 -0.39
CA LEU A 16 -7.79 -10.55 -1.10
C LEU A 16 -6.77 -11.26 -0.19
N TYR A 17 -6.04 -10.51 0.64
CA TYR A 17 -5.14 -11.06 1.66
C TYR A 17 -5.91 -11.96 2.64
N ILE A 18 -7.00 -11.45 3.23
CA ILE A 18 -7.78 -12.16 4.25
C ILE A 18 -8.27 -13.52 3.74
N ALA A 19 -8.73 -13.55 2.49
CA ALA A 19 -9.29 -14.74 1.88
C ALA A 19 -8.23 -15.72 1.33
N SER A 20 -7.06 -15.23 0.91
CA SER A 20 -6.00 -16.07 0.32
C SER A 20 -4.95 -16.56 1.30
N GLN A 21 -4.73 -15.87 2.43
CA GLN A 21 -3.66 -16.20 3.40
C GLN A 21 -3.72 -17.68 3.87
N ASN A 22 -4.92 -18.21 4.11
CA ASN A 22 -5.11 -19.58 4.59
C ASN A 22 -4.90 -20.64 3.49
N LEU A 23 -4.82 -20.22 2.22
CA LEU A 23 -4.60 -21.12 1.08
C LEU A 23 -3.11 -21.36 0.82
N ASN A 24 -2.21 -20.75 1.62
CA ASN A 24 -0.76 -20.95 1.58
C ASN A 24 -0.19 -20.88 0.14
N LYS A 25 -0.54 -19.82 -0.59
CA LYS A 25 -0.13 -19.55 -1.98
C LYS A 25 -0.61 -20.56 -3.03
N LYS A 26 -1.54 -21.48 -2.70
CA LYS A 26 -2.11 -22.45 -3.66
C LYS A 26 -3.28 -21.89 -4.49
N ALA A 27 -3.67 -20.65 -4.24
CA ALA A 27 -4.71 -19.98 -5.01
C ALA A 27 -4.16 -19.49 -6.36
N VAL A 28 -4.98 -19.59 -7.40
CA VAL A 28 -4.74 -18.93 -8.69
C VAL A 28 -5.62 -17.69 -8.73
N PHE A 29 -5.02 -16.54 -8.98
CA PHE A 29 -5.76 -15.29 -9.13
C PHE A 29 -6.09 -15.06 -10.60
N VAL A 30 -7.35 -14.70 -10.83
CA VAL A 30 -7.90 -14.44 -12.17
C VAL A 30 -8.43 -13.02 -12.17
N ILE A 31 -7.98 -12.22 -13.13
CA ILE A 31 -8.44 -10.84 -13.32
C ILE A 31 -9.42 -10.83 -14.49
N LEU A 32 -10.66 -10.42 -14.23
CA LEU A 32 -11.72 -10.35 -15.23
C LEU A 32 -11.51 -9.20 -16.21
N GLU A 33 -11.20 -8.01 -15.69
CA GLU A 33 -10.91 -6.81 -16.48
C GLU A 33 -9.44 -6.43 -16.31
N TYR A 34 -8.59 -7.04 -17.13
CA TYR A 34 -7.16 -6.79 -17.07
C TYR A 34 -6.78 -5.49 -17.78
N HIS A 35 -5.88 -4.72 -17.16
CA HIS A 35 -5.22 -3.59 -17.81
C HIS A 35 -3.70 -3.74 -17.70
N ASP A 36 -2.97 -3.34 -18.74
CA ASP A 36 -1.51 -3.53 -18.82
C ASP A 36 -0.72 -2.95 -17.63
N TRP A 37 -1.23 -1.90 -16.99
CA TRP A 37 -0.61 -1.29 -15.82
C TRP A 37 -0.81 -2.08 -14.51
N TRP A 38 -1.68 -3.10 -14.47
CA TRP A 38 -1.99 -3.85 -13.24
C TRP A 38 -0.79 -4.58 -12.68
N ILE A 39 -0.05 -5.29 -13.53
CA ILE A 39 1.13 -6.05 -13.06
C ILE A 39 2.20 -5.09 -12.55
N MET A 40 2.39 -3.95 -13.22
CA MET A 40 3.27 -2.89 -12.72
C MET A 40 2.80 -2.36 -11.36
N LYS A 41 1.49 -2.19 -11.17
CA LYS A 41 0.96 -1.62 -9.92
C LYS A 41 0.93 -2.60 -8.75
N TYR A 42 0.49 -3.84 -8.99
CA TYR A 42 0.13 -4.82 -7.96
C TYR A 42 0.99 -6.08 -7.96
N GLY A 43 1.80 -6.33 -8.98
CA GLY A 43 2.54 -7.60 -9.18
C GLY A 43 3.38 -8.00 -7.97
N ASP A 44 4.11 -7.05 -7.39
CA ASP A 44 4.93 -7.28 -6.18
C ASP A 44 4.10 -7.76 -4.98
N ILE A 45 2.86 -7.27 -4.85
CA ILE A 45 1.97 -7.64 -3.75
C ILE A 45 1.30 -8.99 -4.07
N LEU A 46 0.79 -9.17 -5.29
CA LEU A 46 0.08 -10.39 -5.69
C LEU A 46 0.97 -11.62 -5.70
N SER A 47 2.24 -11.47 -6.09
CA SER A 47 3.25 -12.56 -6.02
C SER A 47 3.51 -13.08 -4.61
N GLN A 48 3.13 -12.32 -3.58
CA GLN A 48 3.26 -12.75 -2.20
C GLN A 48 2.06 -13.55 -1.73
N LEU A 49 0.90 -13.39 -2.38
CA LEU A 49 -0.34 -14.04 -2.03
C LEU A 49 -0.60 -15.29 -2.89
N ALA A 50 -0.16 -15.28 -4.15
CA ALA A 50 -0.30 -16.38 -5.10
C ALA A 50 1.06 -17.01 -5.42
N GLY A 51 1.10 -18.33 -5.45
CA GLY A 51 2.26 -19.12 -5.90
C GLY A 51 2.18 -19.49 -7.39
N HIS A 52 1.12 -19.06 -8.06
CA HIS A 52 0.85 -19.29 -9.46
C HIS A 52 0.81 -17.96 -10.22
N PRO A 53 1.10 -17.96 -11.54
CA PRO A 53 0.92 -16.77 -12.37
C PRO A 53 -0.50 -16.23 -12.29
N ILE A 54 -0.60 -14.90 -12.29
CA ILE A 54 -1.89 -14.22 -12.38
C ILE A 54 -2.45 -14.43 -13.80
N LEU A 55 -3.70 -14.87 -13.89
CA LEU A 55 -4.37 -15.12 -15.17
C LEU A 55 -5.17 -13.90 -15.60
N ASP A 56 -4.93 -13.43 -16.82
CA ASP A 56 -5.79 -12.47 -17.51
C ASP A 56 -6.93 -13.25 -18.18
N PHE A 57 -8.15 -13.11 -17.66
CA PHE A 57 -9.30 -13.80 -18.21
C PHE A 57 -9.71 -13.26 -19.58
N SER A 58 -9.47 -11.98 -19.86
CA SER A 58 -9.88 -11.32 -21.09
C SER A 58 -9.05 -11.77 -22.31
N GLY A 59 -7.78 -12.09 -22.09
CA GLY A 59 -6.87 -12.61 -23.11
C GLY A 59 -6.80 -14.14 -23.20
N GLU A 60 -7.35 -14.87 -22.23
CA GLU A 60 -7.24 -16.32 -22.14
C GLU A 60 -8.29 -17.04 -23.00
N ARG A 61 -7.84 -18.01 -23.79
CA ARG A 61 -8.70 -18.80 -24.69
C ARG A 61 -8.87 -20.25 -24.25
N ARG A 62 -8.17 -20.64 -23.18
CA ARG A 62 -8.21 -22.00 -22.62
C ARG A 62 -9.27 -22.12 -21.55
N ILE A 63 -9.80 -23.32 -21.40
CA ILE A 63 -10.73 -23.64 -20.31
C ILE A 63 -9.90 -24.01 -19.08
N HIS A 64 -10.12 -23.30 -17.97
CA HIS A 64 -9.52 -23.59 -16.68
C HIS A 64 -10.56 -24.21 -15.74
N CYS A 65 -10.29 -25.44 -15.27
CA CYS A 65 -11.17 -26.14 -14.34
C CYS A 65 -10.65 -26.00 -12.91
N PHE A 66 -11.41 -25.32 -12.05
CA PHE A 66 -11.10 -25.16 -10.63
C PHE A 66 -12.10 -25.91 -9.76
N ARG A 67 -11.62 -26.49 -8.66
CA ARG A 67 -12.48 -27.27 -7.73
C ARG A 67 -13.41 -26.40 -6.90
N ALA A 68 -13.03 -25.14 -6.70
CA ALA A 68 -13.78 -24.09 -6.03
C ALA A 68 -13.30 -22.73 -6.54
N SER A 69 -14.18 -21.73 -6.51
CA SER A 69 -13.87 -20.34 -6.86
C SER A 69 -14.43 -19.41 -5.80
N LEU A 70 -13.66 -18.38 -5.43
CA LEU A 70 -14.14 -17.27 -4.64
C LEU A 70 -14.16 -16.03 -5.54
N ILE A 71 -15.31 -15.38 -5.65
CA ILE A 71 -15.47 -14.16 -6.43
C ILE A 71 -15.39 -12.98 -5.47
N PHE A 72 -14.50 -12.02 -5.77
CA PHE A 72 -14.42 -10.77 -5.04
C PHE A 72 -15.00 -9.68 -5.91
N GLU A 73 -16.10 -9.09 -5.46
CA GLU A 73 -16.48 -7.77 -5.93
C GLU A 73 -15.78 -6.74 -5.05
N THR A 74 -15.20 -5.71 -5.66
CA THR A 74 -14.55 -4.62 -4.93
C THR A 74 -15.52 -3.98 -3.96
N CYS A 75 -15.10 -3.85 -2.71
CA CYS A 75 -15.98 -3.47 -1.63
C CYS A 75 -15.94 -1.97 -1.40
N TRP A 76 -16.75 -1.26 -2.19
CA TRP A 76 -16.90 0.18 -2.06
C TRP A 76 -17.74 0.49 -0.81
N HIS A 77 -17.27 1.42 0.03
CA HIS A 77 -17.97 1.91 1.24
C HIS A 77 -18.23 0.90 2.38
N GLY A 78 -17.21 0.10 2.75
CA GLY A 78 -17.11 -0.46 4.12
C GLY A 78 -18.10 -1.58 4.48
N GLN A 79 -18.77 -2.19 3.51
CA GLN A 79 -19.88 -3.12 3.77
C GLN A 79 -19.65 -4.59 3.39
N CYS A 80 -18.45 -5.00 3.00
CA CYS A 80 -18.22 -6.40 2.61
C CYS A 80 -17.65 -7.33 3.67
N LEU A 81 -17.01 -6.80 4.70
CA LEU A 81 -16.63 -7.62 5.83
C LEU A 81 -17.74 -7.46 6.85
N LEU A 82 -18.76 -8.31 6.73
CA LEU A 82 -19.57 -8.78 7.85
C LEU A 82 -18.66 -9.51 8.85
N ALA A 83 -17.68 -8.82 9.39
CA ALA A 83 -17.11 -9.10 10.69
C ALA A 83 -17.60 -7.94 11.55
N SER A 84 -18.75 -8.14 12.20
CA SER A 84 -19.24 -7.32 13.31
C SER A 84 -18.22 -7.20 14.47
N ASN A 85 -17.05 -7.85 14.35
CA ASN A 85 -15.95 -7.80 15.27
C ASN A 85 -14.77 -6.97 14.73
N ARG A 86 -14.70 -5.71 15.17
CA ARG A 86 -13.61 -4.77 14.89
C ARG A 86 -12.22 -5.32 15.24
N SER A 87 -12.11 -6.08 16.34
CA SER A 87 -10.82 -6.64 16.78
C SER A 87 -10.26 -7.69 15.81
N PHE A 88 -11.14 -8.45 15.14
CA PHE A 88 -10.73 -9.39 14.11
C PHE A 88 -10.15 -8.65 12.89
N PHE A 89 -10.80 -7.56 12.48
CA PHE A 89 -10.31 -6.74 11.37
C PHE A 89 -8.97 -6.08 11.70
N GLU A 90 -8.82 -5.49 12.88
CA GLU A 90 -7.56 -4.88 13.33
C GLU A 90 -6.40 -5.90 13.42
N ALA A 91 -6.69 -7.14 13.84
CA ALA A 91 -5.72 -8.22 13.84
C ALA A 91 -5.29 -8.60 12.42
N LYS A 92 -6.24 -8.71 11.48
CA LYS A 92 -5.95 -9.03 10.09
C LYS A 92 -5.27 -7.91 9.33
N GLU A 93 -5.59 -6.66 9.65
CA GLU A 93 -4.86 -5.50 9.12
C GLU A 93 -3.39 -5.54 9.59
N ARG A 94 -3.13 -5.88 10.86
CA ARG A 94 -1.77 -6.03 11.38
C ARG A 94 -1.00 -7.16 10.68
N GLU A 95 -1.63 -8.30 10.48
CA GLU A 95 -1.03 -9.46 9.80
C GLU A 95 -0.71 -9.14 8.32
N ALA A 96 -1.64 -8.48 7.63
CA ALA A 96 -1.43 -7.99 6.27
C ALA A 96 -0.23 -7.03 6.22
N ARG A 97 -0.15 -6.10 7.18
CA ARG A 97 0.96 -5.14 7.32
C ARG A 97 2.32 -5.84 7.42
N GLU A 98 2.41 -6.89 8.22
CA GLU A 98 3.65 -7.66 8.39
C GLU A 98 4.04 -8.37 7.08
N THR A 99 3.08 -9.01 6.42
CA THR A 99 3.30 -9.65 5.12
C THR A 99 3.76 -8.64 4.05
N LEU A 100 3.13 -7.47 4.00
CA LEU A 100 3.48 -6.38 3.08
C LEU A 100 4.82 -5.74 3.41
N SER A 101 5.14 -5.58 4.69
CA SER A 101 6.45 -5.09 5.12
C SER A 101 7.56 -6.05 4.70
N LEU A 102 7.30 -7.37 4.75
CA LEU A 102 8.23 -8.39 4.26
C LEU A 102 8.34 -8.36 2.73
N ALA A 103 7.21 -8.27 2.04
CA ALA A 103 7.17 -8.12 0.58
C ALA A 103 7.98 -6.91 0.09
N THR A 104 7.82 -5.78 0.78
CA THR A 104 8.50 -4.54 0.42
C THR A 104 9.96 -4.51 0.89
N SER A 105 10.38 -5.32 1.85
CA SER A 105 11.79 -5.44 2.23
C SER A 105 12.58 -6.37 1.31
N LEU A 106 11.94 -7.42 0.76
CA LEU A 106 12.57 -8.38 -0.17
C LEU A 106 12.97 -7.77 -1.53
N GLY A 107 12.42 -6.61 -1.90
CA GLY A 107 12.82 -5.84 -3.09
C GLY A 107 13.99 -4.88 -2.87
N ALA A 108 14.54 -4.79 -1.65
CA ALA A 108 15.79 -4.11 -1.40
C ALA A 108 16.90 -5.17 -1.35
N PRO A 109 18.04 -4.99 -2.04
CA PRO A 109 19.19 -5.82 -1.76
C PRO A 109 19.48 -5.70 -0.26
N LEU A 110 19.43 -6.83 0.44
CA LEU A 110 19.98 -6.98 1.80
C LEU A 110 21.50 -6.79 1.70
N HIS A 111 21.93 -5.55 1.48
CA HIS A 111 23.20 -5.12 2.02
C HIS A 111 22.98 -5.04 3.53
N ILE A 112 23.26 -6.15 4.21
CA ILE A 112 23.78 -6.13 5.57
C ILE A 112 25.16 -5.46 5.48
N ALA A 113 25.17 -4.17 5.17
CA ALA A 113 26.30 -3.33 5.48
C ALA A 113 26.09 -2.98 6.96
N LYS A 114 26.83 -3.63 7.84
CA LYS A 114 27.23 -3.02 9.11
C LYS A 114 28.00 -1.74 8.74
N VAL A 115 27.28 -0.68 8.42
CA VAL A 115 27.86 0.66 8.41
C VAL A 115 27.90 1.05 9.88
N VAL A 116 29.09 0.93 10.46
CA VAL A 116 29.44 1.67 11.67
C VAL A 116 29.28 3.15 11.31
N GLN A 117 28.10 3.72 11.55
CA GLN A 117 27.92 5.16 11.47
C GLN A 117 28.38 5.76 12.78
N GLN A 118 29.65 6.15 12.81
CA GLN A 118 30.08 7.23 13.69
C GLN A 118 29.29 8.49 13.33
N GLY A 119 28.44 8.96 14.24
CA GLY A 119 28.19 10.39 14.44
C GLY A 119 27.24 11.16 13.52
N GLU A 120 26.51 10.57 12.57
CA GLU A 120 25.47 11.31 11.85
C GLU A 120 24.09 11.17 12.53
N ILE A 121 23.54 12.28 13.02
CA ILE A 121 22.16 12.33 13.48
C ILE A 121 21.26 11.98 12.29
N LYS A 122 20.65 10.80 12.33
CA LYS A 122 19.74 10.32 11.29
C LYS A 122 18.58 11.31 11.16
N LYS A 123 18.52 12.05 10.05
CA LYS A 123 17.42 12.97 9.74
C LYS A 123 16.11 12.18 9.69
N HIS A 124 15.09 12.64 10.42
CA HIS A 124 13.76 12.05 10.39
C HIS A 124 13.15 12.20 8.99
N LYS A 125 12.43 11.16 8.55
CA LYS A 125 11.80 11.13 7.23
C LYS A 125 10.38 11.70 7.31
N LEU A 126 10.13 12.74 6.52
CA LEU A 126 8.82 13.37 6.35
C LEU A 126 8.25 12.98 4.97
N VAL A 127 7.04 12.43 4.94
CA VAL A 127 6.31 12.18 3.69
C VAL A 127 5.14 13.14 3.56
N VAL A 128 5.07 13.83 2.42
CA VAL A 128 3.98 14.76 2.07
C VAL A 128 3.17 14.13 0.95
N LEU A 129 1.88 13.88 1.19
CA LEU A 129 1.03 13.14 0.26
C LEU A 129 -0.27 13.90 0.01
N PHE A 130 -0.30 14.66 -1.08
CA PHE A 130 -1.46 15.42 -1.54
C PHE A 130 -1.87 15.02 -2.96
N PRO A 131 -3.17 14.92 -3.27
CA PRO A 131 -3.61 14.63 -4.63
C PRO A 131 -3.48 15.86 -5.53
N ASN A 132 -3.14 15.63 -6.81
CA ASN A 132 -3.27 16.65 -7.83
C ASN A 132 -4.75 17.02 -8.03
N GLY A 133 -5.08 18.31 -8.07
CA GLY A 133 -6.44 18.80 -8.34
C GLY A 133 -7.10 19.52 -7.15
N SER A 134 -8.38 19.21 -6.88
CA SER A 134 -9.25 19.97 -5.96
C SER A 134 -8.83 19.97 -4.49
N ARG A 135 -7.87 19.14 -4.10
CA ARG A 135 -7.31 19.08 -2.73
C ARG A 135 -5.79 19.19 -2.73
N ALA A 136 -5.23 19.89 -3.72
CA ALA A 136 -3.80 20.12 -3.82
C ALA A 136 -3.33 21.11 -2.75
N LEU A 137 -2.11 20.89 -2.25
CA LEU A 137 -1.44 21.85 -1.38
C LEU A 137 -0.77 22.92 -2.25
N THR A 138 -1.34 24.13 -2.27
CA THR A 138 -0.85 25.22 -3.13
C THR A 138 0.53 25.74 -2.72
N ASN A 139 0.91 25.55 -1.45
CA ASN A 139 2.21 25.92 -0.89
C ASN A 139 3.12 24.70 -0.64
N GLU A 140 2.97 23.62 -1.42
CA GLU A 140 3.79 22.39 -1.32
C GLU A 140 5.29 22.70 -1.32
N ASP A 141 5.77 23.49 -2.27
CA ASP A 141 7.19 23.83 -2.39
C ASP A 141 7.71 24.59 -1.15
N SER A 142 6.91 25.51 -0.61
CA SER A 142 7.24 26.24 0.61
C SER A 142 7.31 25.31 1.83
N LEU A 143 6.39 24.34 1.93
CA LEU A 143 6.37 23.35 3.00
C LEU A 143 7.59 22.41 2.91
N VAL A 144 7.90 21.92 1.71
CA VAL A 144 9.06 21.03 1.47
C VAL A 144 10.35 21.75 1.82
N ARG A 145 10.50 23.02 1.40
CA ARG A 145 11.68 23.84 1.73
C ARG A 145 11.82 24.06 3.23
N MET A 146 10.75 24.50 3.89
CA MET A 146 10.74 24.73 5.33
C MET A 146 11.09 23.47 6.12
N ALA A 147 10.49 22.33 5.76
CA ALA A 147 10.79 21.07 6.42
C ALA A 147 12.25 20.62 6.20
N GLY A 148 12.81 20.86 5.02
CA GLY A 148 14.22 20.63 4.73
C GLY A 148 15.16 21.51 5.58
N GLU A 149 14.82 22.79 5.75
CA GLU A 149 15.54 23.74 6.60
C GLU A 149 15.51 23.34 8.09
N ILE A 150 14.39 22.80 8.57
CA ILE A 150 14.26 22.25 9.93
C ILE A 150 15.10 20.97 10.12
N GLY A 151 15.51 20.32 9.02
CA GLY A 151 16.37 19.14 9.05
C GLY A 151 15.67 17.82 8.73
N PHE A 152 14.43 17.83 8.22
CA PHE A 152 13.78 16.62 7.73
C PHE A 152 14.31 16.18 6.37
N ARG A 153 14.31 14.87 6.13
CA ARG A 153 14.41 14.31 4.80
C ARG A 153 12.99 14.20 4.22
N VAL A 154 12.65 15.09 3.30
CA VAL A 154 11.30 15.18 2.73
C VAL A 154 11.17 14.32 1.48
N GLU A 155 10.12 13.52 1.40
CA GLU A 155 9.70 12.81 0.18
C GLU A 155 8.26 13.22 -0.17
N VAL A 156 8.00 13.46 -1.46
CA VAL A 156 6.67 13.83 -1.96
C VAL A 156 6.22 12.79 -3.00
N PRO A 157 5.69 11.63 -2.58
CA PRO A 157 5.22 10.61 -3.50
C PRO A 157 4.01 11.11 -4.29
N ARG A 158 4.01 10.87 -5.60
CA ARG A 158 2.87 11.14 -6.48
C ARG A 158 2.32 9.84 -7.05
N PRO A 159 1.43 9.13 -6.32
CA PRO A 159 0.87 7.88 -6.80
C PRO A 159 -0.05 8.11 -8.01
N GLY A 160 0.30 7.47 -9.13
CA GLY A 160 -0.51 7.38 -10.34
C GLY A 160 -0.99 5.95 -10.61
N ARG A 161 -1.59 5.73 -11.79
CA ARG A 161 -2.05 4.39 -12.23
C ARG A 161 -0.89 3.42 -12.50
N THR A 162 0.28 3.93 -12.87
CA THR A 162 1.49 3.14 -13.16
C THR A 162 2.48 3.11 -11.99
N SER A 163 2.14 3.72 -10.86
CA SER A 163 3.01 3.69 -9.67
C SER A 163 2.85 2.35 -8.96
N GLU A 164 3.96 1.63 -8.80
CA GLU A 164 4.02 0.42 -7.97
C GLU A 164 3.50 0.69 -6.56
N LEU A 165 2.45 -0.04 -6.16
CA LEU A 165 1.83 0.12 -4.85
C LEU A 165 2.81 -0.27 -3.73
N ALA A 166 3.68 -1.25 -3.98
CA ALA A 166 4.75 -1.66 -3.07
C ALA A 166 5.74 -0.52 -2.77
N LYS A 167 6.11 0.30 -3.76
CA LYS A 167 6.99 1.47 -3.57
C LYS A 167 6.32 2.55 -2.73
N ILE A 168 5.04 2.83 -2.99
CA ILE A 168 4.26 3.79 -2.19
C ILE A 168 4.18 3.30 -0.75
N TYR A 169 3.81 2.03 -0.53
CA TYR A 169 3.75 1.44 0.80
C TYR A 169 5.09 1.53 1.53
N ARG A 170 6.21 1.24 0.85
CA ARG A 170 7.56 1.36 1.43
C ARG A 170 7.89 2.80 1.83
N ALA A 171 7.51 3.79 1.02
CA ALA A 171 7.73 5.20 1.34
C ALA A 171 6.96 5.63 2.60
N LEU A 172 5.69 5.20 2.72
CA LEU A 172 4.82 5.52 3.86
C LEU A 172 5.27 4.77 5.13
N ASN A 173 5.47 3.45 5.02
CA ASN A 173 5.89 2.61 6.14
C ASN A 173 7.29 2.99 6.64
N SER A 174 8.17 3.59 5.84
CA SER A 174 9.50 4.08 6.29
C SER A 174 9.50 5.52 6.81
N SER A 175 8.36 6.22 6.79
CA SER A 175 8.26 7.60 7.29
C SER A 175 8.22 7.64 8.82
N ASP A 176 8.70 8.75 9.38
CA ASP A 176 8.59 9.08 10.80
C ASP A 176 7.50 10.14 11.01
N VAL A 177 7.29 11.01 10.01
CA VAL A 177 6.19 11.98 9.96
C VAL A 177 5.49 11.89 8.61
N MET A 178 4.17 11.97 8.61
CA MET A 178 3.36 11.99 7.38
C MET A 178 2.33 13.10 7.41
N ILE A 179 2.28 13.91 6.34
CA ILE A 179 1.31 14.99 6.15
C ILE A 179 0.42 14.66 4.97
N VAL A 180 -0.90 14.65 5.18
CA VAL A 180 -1.89 14.27 4.14
C VAL A 180 -3.12 15.16 4.17
N ALA A 181 -3.85 15.21 3.05
CA ALA A 181 -5.16 15.86 2.97
C ALA A 181 -6.30 15.00 3.56
N HIS A 182 -7.36 15.66 4.06
CA HIS A 182 -8.57 15.02 4.58
C HIS A 182 -9.26 14.12 3.55
N GLY A 183 -9.82 13.01 4.02
CA GLY A 183 -10.46 11.96 3.18
C GLY A 183 -9.49 10.90 2.64
N ALA A 184 -8.22 10.94 3.01
CA ALA A 184 -7.37 9.76 2.98
C ALA A 184 -7.70 8.95 4.24
N ALA A 185 -8.48 7.87 4.13
CA ALA A 185 -8.70 6.91 5.22
C ALA A 185 -7.41 6.11 5.49
N MET A 186 -6.30 6.81 5.70
CA MET A 186 -5.00 6.21 5.97
C MET A 186 -5.05 5.62 7.37
N THR A 187 -5.33 4.33 7.40
CA THR A 187 -5.44 3.54 8.62
C THR A 187 -4.06 3.23 9.21
N HIS A 188 -4.06 2.55 10.35
CA HIS A 188 -2.87 2.06 11.05
C HIS A 188 -1.94 1.18 10.19
N LEU A 189 -2.40 0.68 9.04
CA LEU A 189 -1.59 -0.13 8.13
C LEU A 189 -0.39 0.61 7.51
N PHE A 190 -0.52 1.91 7.23
CA PHE A 190 0.51 2.66 6.49
C PHE A 190 1.56 3.31 7.39
N LEU A 191 1.33 3.32 8.70
CA LEU A 191 2.14 4.02 9.69
C LEU A 191 2.79 3.02 10.63
N ARG A 192 4.08 3.21 10.91
CA ARG A 192 4.76 2.46 11.97
C ARG A 192 4.31 2.99 13.33
N PRO A 193 4.35 2.15 14.39
CA PRO A 193 4.27 2.65 15.75
C PRO A 193 5.30 3.79 15.96
N SER A 194 4.91 4.79 16.74
CA SER A 194 5.72 5.99 17.03
C SER A 194 5.96 6.94 15.85
N SER A 195 5.16 6.88 14.77
CA SER A 195 5.13 7.92 13.73
C SER A 195 4.14 9.03 14.05
N VAL A 196 4.40 10.25 13.57
CA VAL A 196 3.47 11.39 13.65
C VAL A 196 2.64 11.49 12.38
N PHE A 197 1.32 11.61 12.53
CA PHE A 197 0.39 11.79 11.43
C PHE A 197 -0.31 13.14 11.53
N ILE A 198 -0.23 13.93 10.46
CA ILE A 198 -0.83 15.26 10.37
C ILE A 198 -1.83 15.25 9.21
N GLN A 199 -3.09 15.48 9.54
CA GLN A 199 -4.16 15.56 8.54
C GLN A 199 -4.61 17.02 8.36
N VAL A 200 -4.48 17.52 7.14
CA VAL A 200 -4.94 18.84 6.74
C VAL A 200 -6.38 18.73 6.23
N ILE A 201 -7.32 19.37 6.91
CA ILE A 201 -8.74 19.45 6.51
C ILE A 201 -8.96 20.78 5.80
N PRO A 202 -9.27 20.79 4.50
CA PRO A 202 -9.61 22.01 3.77
C PRO A 202 -10.98 22.55 4.17
#